data_AF-A0AAJ2NS83-F1
#
_entry.id   AF-A0AAJ2NS83-F1
#
_cell.length_a   1.000
_cell.length_b   1.000
_cell.length_c   1.000
_cell.angle_alpha   90.00
_cell.angle_beta   90.00
_cell.angle_gamma   90.00
#
_symmetry.space_group_name_H-M   'P 1'
#
loop_
_entity.id
_entity.type
_entity.pdbx_description
1 polymer ?
#
loop_
_entity_poly.entity_id
_entity_poly.type
_entity_poly.pdbx_seq_one_letter_code
_entity_poly.pdbx_strand_id
1 'polypeptide(L)'
;CSSGTNDSKASPSNGNKKEAGKPQDGGTLKVGLSANPKTLDPIKYTGVYESQVMRSVGDTLIVYNKELTDFVPSLAKKWKISDDMKVYTFTLRDDVYFQQGKYQDGRK
;
A
#
# COMPACT_ATOMS: atom_id res chain seq x y z
N CYS A 1 27.43 24.83 42.41
CA CYS A 1 27.98 25.97 41.68
C CYS A 1 27.96 25.58 40.20
N SER A 2 27.29 26.23 39.25
CA SER A 2 26.72 27.56 39.15
C SER A 2 25.51 27.50 38.20
N SER A 3 24.46 28.22 38.56
CA SER A 3 23.37 28.61 37.68
C SER A 3 23.85 29.59 36.61
N GLY A 4 23.21 29.56 35.44
CA GLY A 4 23.39 30.54 34.37
C GLY A 4 22.36 30.34 33.26
N THR A 5 21.20 30.98 33.42
CA THR A 5 20.24 31.24 32.34
C THR A 5 20.74 32.37 31.46
N ASN A 6 20.52 32.29 30.14
CA ASN A 6 20.33 33.45 29.28
C ASN A 6 19.61 33.08 27.97
N ASP A 7 18.55 33.84 27.71
CA ASP A 7 17.63 33.78 26.58
C ASP A 7 18.22 34.26 25.24
N SER A 8 17.54 33.84 24.17
CA SER A 8 17.43 34.47 22.85
C SER A 8 18.56 34.27 21.82
N LYS A 9 18.29 33.40 20.83
CA LYS A 9 18.00 33.83 19.45
C LYS A 9 17.57 32.64 18.60
N ALA A 10 16.29 32.65 18.21
CA ALA A 10 15.79 31.81 17.12
C ALA A 10 16.53 32.20 15.84
N SER A 11 17.23 31.23 15.24
CA SER A 11 17.84 31.38 13.92
C SER A 11 16.79 31.02 12.86
N PRO A 12 16.61 31.82 11.80
CA PRO A 12 15.55 31.64 10.83
C PRO A 12 15.79 30.42 9.96
N SER A 13 14.66 29.84 9.52
CA SER A 13 14.54 28.70 8.64
C SER A 13 15.50 28.75 7.45
N ASN A 14 16.15 27.63 7.16
CA ASN A 14 16.43 27.28 5.77
C ASN A 14 15.77 25.92 5.48
N GLY A 15 14.43 25.98 5.43
CA GLY A 15 13.62 24.90 4.87
C GLY A 15 13.92 24.81 3.39
N ASN A 16 14.96 24.06 3.04
CA ASN A 16 15.20 23.65 1.67
C ASN A 16 14.02 22.73 1.30
N LYS A 17 12.96 23.35 0.77
CA LYS A 17 11.88 22.65 0.07
C LYS A 17 12.58 21.95 -1.08
N LYS A 18 12.90 20.67 -0.89
CA LYS A 18 13.45 19.80 -1.91
C LYS A 18 12.42 19.87 -3.04
N GLU A 19 12.74 20.61 -4.10
CA GLU A 19 11.93 20.59 -5.31
C GLU A 19 11.77 19.12 -5.66
N ALA A 20 10.52 18.67 -5.74
CA ALA A 20 10.25 17.31 -6.15
C ALA A 20 10.88 17.16 -7.53
N GLY A 21 11.95 16.35 -7.61
CA GLY A 21 12.60 16.06 -8.88
C GLY A 21 11.55 15.57 -9.88
N LYS A 22 11.78 15.88 -11.16
CA LYS A 22 10.89 15.38 -12.22
C LYS A 22 10.74 13.86 -12.09
N PRO A 23 9.54 13.29 -12.27
CA PRO A 23 9.35 11.85 -12.24
C PRO A 23 10.35 11.17 -13.18
N GLN A 24 11.07 10.18 -12.66
CA GLN A 24 12.03 9.42 -13.44
C GLN A 24 11.43 8.04 -13.72
N ASP A 25 11.39 7.67 -14.99
CA ASP A 25 10.92 6.35 -15.42
C ASP A 25 12.03 5.31 -15.25
N GLY A 26 11.63 4.14 -14.75
CA GLY A 26 12.52 3.00 -14.58
C GLY A 26 13.45 3.09 -13.36
N GLY A 27 14.07 1.97 -13.05
CA GLY A 27 14.93 1.80 -11.89
C GLY A 27 14.73 0.44 -11.23
N THR A 28 15.57 0.12 -10.24
CA THR A 28 15.43 -1.10 -9.45
C THR A 28 15.32 -0.73 -7.98
N LEU A 29 14.16 -1.01 -7.39
CA LEU A 29 13.97 -0.95 -5.96
C LEU A 29 14.35 -2.30 -5.35
N LYS A 30 15.42 -2.32 -4.53
CA LYS A 30 15.82 -3.51 -3.78
C LYS A 30 15.32 -3.38 -2.34
N VAL A 31 14.41 -4.26 -1.92
CA VAL A 31 13.85 -4.29 -0.56
C VAL A 31 14.33 -5.56 0.14
N GLY A 32 14.89 -5.41 1.34
CA GLY A 32 15.25 -6.55 2.19
C GLY A 32 14.07 -6.99 3.03
N LEU A 33 13.76 -8.28 3.03
CA LEU A 33 12.79 -8.88 3.95
C LEU A 33 13.52 -9.44 5.17
N SER A 34 12.93 -9.33 6.36
CA SER A 34 13.57 -9.86 7.60
C SER A 34 13.57 -11.39 7.67
N ALA A 35 12.73 -12.06 6.88
CA ALA A 35 12.70 -13.51 6.76
C ALA A 35 12.19 -13.94 5.38
N ASN A 36 12.48 -15.19 5.01
CA ASN A 36 11.99 -15.78 3.77
C ASN A 36 10.50 -16.14 3.89
N PRO A 37 9.67 -15.80 2.88
CA PRO A 37 8.28 -16.24 2.78
C PRO A 37 8.19 -17.77 2.76
N LYS A 38 7.34 -18.38 3.58
CA LYS A 38 7.15 -19.84 3.60
C LYS A 38 6.30 -20.34 2.43
N THR A 39 5.34 -19.53 1.99
CA THR A 39 4.42 -19.83 0.89
C THR A 39 3.94 -18.53 0.25
N LEU A 40 3.60 -18.60 -1.04
CA LEU A 40 2.97 -17.51 -1.79
C LEU A 40 1.52 -17.85 -2.16
N ASP A 41 0.94 -18.84 -1.48
CA ASP A 41 -0.48 -19.16 -1.60
C ASP A 41 -1.29 -18.23 -0.65
N PRO A 42 -2.17 -17.35 -1.19
CA PRO A 42 -2.93 -16.40 -0.38
C PRO A 42 -3.87 -17.03 0.63
N ILE A 43 -4.25 -18.30 0.43
CA ILE A 43 -5.13 -19.03 1.35
C ILE A 43 -4.34 -19.58 2.54
N LYS A 44 -3.02 -19.81 2.37
CA LYS A 44 -2.20 -20.53 3.36
C LYS A 44 -1.24 -19.64 4.12
N TYR A 45 -0.87 -18.48 3.59
CA TYR A 45 0.04 -17.61 4.32
C TYR A 45 -0.66 -16.95 5.51
N THR A 46 0.08 -16.79 6.61
CA THR A 46 -0.37 -16.07 7.81
C THR A 46 0.63 -14.99 8.24
N GLY A 47 1.80 -14.94 7.61
CA GLY A 47 2.89 -14.05 7.97
C GLY A 47 2.88 -12.71 7.22
N VAL A 48 3.59 -11.74 7.82
CA VAL A 48 3.71 -10.38 7.28
C VAL A 48 4.61 -10.35 6.04
N TYR A 49 5.67 -11.15 6.01
CA TYR A 49 6.64 -11.17 4.90
C TYR A 49 6.00 -11.68 3.60
N GLU A 50 5.20 -12.74 3.71
CA GLU A 50 4.36 -13.25 2.63
C GLU A 50 3.40 -12.17 2.15
N SER A 51 2.72 -11.47 3.07
CA SER A 51 1.77 -10.40 2.71
C SER A 51 2.42 -9.24 1.95
N GLN A 52 3.67 -8.90 2.25
CA GLN A 52 4.41 -7.83 1.56
C GLN A 52 4.69 -8.18 0.10
N VAL A 53 5.05 -9.43 -0.17
CA VAL A 53 5.24 -9.93 -1.54
C VAL A 53 3.89 -10.04 -2.25
N MET A 54 2.88 -10.62 -1.59
CA MET A 54 1.57 -10.88 -2.19
C MET A 54 0.83 -9.60 -2.59
N ARG A 55 0.97 -8.51 -1.83
CA ARG A 55 0.43 -7.19 -2.18
C ARG A 55 1.01 -6.62 -3.48
N SER A 56 2.16 -7.11 -3.94
CA SER A 56 2.74 -6.69 -5.22
C SER A 56 2.26 -7.56 -6.39
N VAL A 57 1.68 -8.73 -6.10
CA VAL A 57 1.28 -9.74 -7.10
C VAL A 57 -0.22 -9.72 -7.35
N GLY A 58 -1.03 -9.48 -6.32
CA GLY A 58 -2.48 -9.50 -6.42
C GLY A 58 -3.17 -8.43 -5.58
N ASP A 59 -4.40 -8.12 -6.00
CA ASP A 59 -5.26 -7.13 -5.38
C ASP A 59 -6.43 -7.76 -4.60
N THR A 60 -6.98 -7.01 -3.64
CA THR A 60 -8.20 -7.35 -2.90
C THR A 60 -9.41 -6.55 -3.39
N LEU A 61 -10.61 -6.85 -2.89
CA LEU A 61 -11.82 -6.07 -3.23
C LEU A 61 -11.71 -4.61 -2.77
N ILE A 62 -11.24 -4.42 -1.54
CA ILE A 62 -11.01 -3.12 -0.89
C ILE A 62 -9.67 -3.16 -0.16
N VAL A 63 -9.04 -2.01 0.01
CA VAL A 63 -7.77 -1.85 0.74
C VAL A 63 -7.87 -0.71 1.74
N TYR A 64 -6.92 -0.61 2.65
CA TYR A 64 -6.81 0.57 3.52
C TYR A 64 -6.15 1.73 2.78
N ASN A 65 -6.51 2.96 3.14
CA ASN A 65 -5.72 4.15 2.78
C ASN A 65 -4.34 4.13 3.45
N LYS A 66 -3.47 5.07 3.06
CA LYS A 66 -2.09 5.14 3.57
C LYS A 66 -2.04 5.38 5.08
N GLU A 67 -3.04 6.08 5.60
CA GLU A 67 -3.20 6.41 7.02
C GLU A 67 -3.82 5.26 7.83
N LEU A 68 -4.26 4.19 7.17
CA LEU A 68 -4.93 3.02 7.78
C LEU A 68 -6.21 3.36 8.56
N THR A 69 -6.88 4.45 8.18
CA THR A 69 -8.12 4.94 8.81
C THR A 69 -9.36 4.44 8.11
N ASP A 70 -9.30 4.32 6.77
CA ASP A 70 -10.49 4.13 5.93
C ASP A 70 -10.29 3.04 4.90
N PHE A 71 -11.40 2.39 4.53
CA PHE A 71 -11.45 1.46 3.41
C PHE A 71 -11.66 2.22 2.11
N VAL A 72 -10.77 1.97 1.15
CA VAL A 72 -10.82 2.57 -0.19
C VAL A 72 -10.99 1.50 -1.27
N PRO A 73 -11.57 1.86 -2.43
CA PRO A 73 -11.74 0.95 -3.56
C PRO A 73 -10.41 0.35 -4.06
N SER A 74 -10.39 -0.97 -4.22
CA SER A 74 -9.42 -1.66 -5.09
C SER A 74 -10.19 -2.33 -6.24
N LEU A 75 -10.30 -3.66 -6.33
CA LEU A 75 -11.04 -4.32 -7.41
C LEU A 75 -12.54 -4.00 -7.41
N ALA A 76 -13.13 -3.72 -6.24
CA ALA A 76 -14.51 -3.26 -6.14
C ALA A 76 -14.57 -1.73 -6.22
N LYS A 77 -15.22 -1.20 -7.26
CA LYS A 77 -15.41 0.26 -7.42
C LYS A 77 -16.42 0.84 -6.44
N LYS A 78 -17.42 0.05 -6.03
CA LYS A 78 -18.46 0.42 -5.06
C LYS A 78 -18.93 -0.81 -4.30
N TRP A 79 -19.43 -0.62 -3.09
CA TRP A 79 -20.12 -1.67 -2.33
C TRP A 79 -21.32 -1.11 -1.58
N LYS A 80 -22.28 -1.98 -1.31
CA LYS A 80 -23.46 -1.71 -0.48
C LYS A 80 -23.57 -2.78 0.58
N ILE A 81 -23.98 -2.38 1.78
CA ILE A 81 -24.19 -3.26 2.92
C ILE A 81 -25.67 -3.14 3.26
N SER A 82 -26.35 -4.27 3.45
CA SER A 82 -27.74 -4.28 3.92
C SER A 82 -27.84 -3.77 5.37
N ASP A 83 -29.02 -3.26 5.75
CA ASP A 83 -29.25 -2.71 7.08
C ASP A 83 -29.02 -3.73 8.21
N ASP A 84 -29.22 -5.02 7.91
CA ASP A 84 -28.96 -6.14 8.83
C ASP A 84 -27.50 -6.63 8.83
N MET A 85 -26.63 -6.00 8.02
CA MET A 85 -25.21 -6.32 7.85
C MET A 85 -24.91 -7.76 7.40
N LYS A 86 -25.88 -8.47 6.81
CA LYS A 86 -25.69 -9.85 6.32
C LYS A 86 -25.37 -9.95 4.84
N VAL A 87 -25.68 -8.91 4.06
CA VAL A 87 -25.50 -8.92 2.61
C VAL A 87 -24.55 -7.80 2.21
N TYR A 88 -23.44 -8.19 1.59
CA TYR A 88 -22.44 -7.28 1.05
C TYR A 88 -22.43 -7.42 -0.48
N THR A 89 -22.87 -6.37 -1.17
CA THR A 89 -22.92 -6.36 -2.63
C THR A 89 -21.80 -5.50 -3.17
N PHE A 90 -20.85 -6.10 -3.89
CA PHE A 90 -19.73 -5.40 -4.51
C PHE A 90 -19.97 -5.21 -6.01
N THR A 91 -19.70 -4.01 -6.51
CA THR A 91 -19.63 -3.72 -7.95
C THR A 91 -18.16 -3.73 -8.36
N LEU A 92 -17.77 -4.66 -9.23
CA LEU A 92 -16.39 -4.83 -9.65
C LEU A 92 -15.99 -3.90 -10.81
N ARG A 93 -14.70 -3.64 -10.92
CA ARG A 93 -14.08 -3.03 -12.09
C ARG A 93 -14.16 -3.95 -13.30
N ASP A 94 -14.28 -3.34 -14.47
CA ASP A 94 -14.44 -3.97 -15.77
C ASP A 94 -13.24 -3.73 -16.69
N ASP A 95 -12.18 -3.10 -16.17
CA ASP A 95 -10.96 -2.72 -16.86
C ASP A 95 -9.71 -3.40 -16.27
N VAL A 96 -9.90 -4.46 -15.50
CA VAL A 96 -8.82 -5.23 -14.87
C VAL A 96 -8.57 -6.54 -15.61
N TYR A 97 -7.31 -6.99 -15.63
CA TYR A 97 -6.88 -8.24 -16.24
C TYR A 97 -5.87 -8.92 -15.32
N PHE A 98 -5.90 -10.24 -15.28
CA PHE A 98 -4.85 -11.02 -14.66
C PHE A 98 -3.53 -10.89 -15.42
N GLN A 99 -2.43 -11.10 -14.71
CA GLN A 99 -1.09 -11.11 -15.30
C GLN A 99 -1.01 -12.15 -16.42
N GLN A 100 -0.46 -11.75 -17.57
CA GLN A 100 -0.23 -12.67 -18.68
C GLN A 100 0.91 -13.64 -18.32
N GLY A 101 0.63 -14.93 -18.42
CA GLY A 101 1.60 -15.99 -18.21
C GLY A 101 1.95 -16.70 -19.52
N LYS A 102 3.00 -17.51 -19.50
CA LYS A 102 3.41 -18.33 -20.66
C LYS A 102 2.30 -19.24 -21.21
N TYR A 103 1.34 -19.62 -20.37
CA TYR A 103 0.29 -20.58 -20.70
C TYR A 103 -1.13 -19.99 -20.70
N GLN A 104 -1.29 -18.71 -20.36
CA GLN A 104 -2.59 -18.04 -20.31
C GLN A 104 -2.41 -16.56 -20.65
N ASP A 105 -3.08 -16.12 -21.69
CA ASP A 105 -3.27 -14.69 -21.94
C ASP A 105 -4.24 -14.16 -20.88
N GLY A 106 -3.84 -13.06 -20.22
CA GLY A 106 -4.48 -12.54 -19.02
C GLY A 106 -6.00 -12.58 -19.09
N ARG A 107 -6.61 -13.34 -18.18
CA ARG A 107 -8.08 -13.42 -18.11
C ARG A 107 -8.62 -12.10 -17.57
N LYS A 108 -9.81 -11.71 -18.02
CA LYS A 108 -10.56 -10.62 -17.41
C LYS A 108 -11.22 -11.09 -16.11
#